data_AF-A0A1Y1Y2G5-F1
#
_entry.id   AF-A0A1Y1Y2G5-F1
#
_cell.length_a   1.000
_cell.length_b   1.000
_cell.length_c   1.000
_cell.angle_alpha   90.00
_cell.angle_beta   90.00
_cell.angle_gamma   90.00
#
_symmetry.space_group_name_H-M   'P 1'
#
loop_
_entity.id
_entity.type
_entity.pdbx_description
1 polymer ?
#
loop_
_entity_poly.entity_id
_entity_poly.type
_entity_poly.pdbx_seq_one_letter_code
_entity_poly.pdbx_strand_id
1 'polypeptide(L)'
;MSSAIGFFDIQSSSTADQLTTPAATHQKLPNHAPTTIELDELAFGKRYNGPPQPGMQTPRELPSGAQTPVTPKTPNELEMSRPPSPRANEGVGLMQSWNDPPVNRWRVLSCCLIYFGNGINDSAPGALIPYMEEYYHIGYAIMSLIFVGNAAGFILAAFFTNTLLGKLGRSKCLMVSEVIMLAAYIMLVTTPPFPVVVVAFFLLGYGMAINLALNNVFCANLHPPTVVLGAAHGSYGIGGIVAPIIATALVSKGTLWSRFYFISVGLRILLLPFAGWAFKSYDEYSTQTLLSALERTASRKQPPRSNLPNCTT
;
A
#
# COMPACT_ATOMS: atom_id res chain seq x y z
N MET A 1 -27.48 66.15 -42.55
CA MET A 1 -28.13 66.14 -41.23
C MET A 1 -27.32 65.15 -40.39
N SER A 2 -26.24 65.58 -39.72
CA SER A 2 -26.23 66.29 -38.41
C SER A 2 -26.72 65.34 -37.29
N SER A 3 -25.87 64.82 -36.39
CA SER A 3 -25.19 65.50 -35.25
C SER A 3 -26.19 65.79 -34.10
N ALA A 4 -25.91 65.58 -32.79
CA ALA A 4 -24.73 65.06 -32.05
C ALA A 4 -25.08 64.82 -30.54
N ILE A 5 -24.15 64.21 -29.75
CA ILE A 5 -23.93 64.40 -28.27
C ILE A 5 -25.10 63.93 -27.34
N GLY A 6 -24.94 63.40 -26.11
CA GLY A 6 -23.82 63.26 -25.15
C GLY A 6 -24.25 63.73 -23.73
N PHE A 7 -23.42 63.49 -22.68
CA PHE A 7 -23.63 63.71 -21.21
C PHE A 7 -24.31 62.54 -20.43
N PHE A 8 -23.66 61.81 -19.50
CA PHE A 8 -23.05 62.13 -18.16
C PHE A 8 -24.07 62.43 -17.03
N ASP A 9 -23.91 62.14 -15.72
CA ASP A 9 -23.24 61.11 -14.86
C ASP A 9 -23.63 61.43 -13.35
N ILE A 10 -23.63 60.56 -12.31
CA ILE A 10 -22.55 60.32 -11.31
C ILE A 10 -23.02 59.42 -10.09
N GLN A 11 -22.19 58.42 -9.70
CA GLN A 11 -21.88 57.78 -8.37
C GLN A 11 -22.86 57.27 -7.26
N SER A 12 -22.60 55.99 -6.87
CA SER A 12 -22.34 55.39 -5.51
C SER A 12 -23.28 55.64 -4.30
N SER A 13 -23.75 54.62 -3.55
CA SER A 13 -22.91 53.71 -2.75
C SER A 13 -23.71 52.64 -1.93
N SER A 14 -22.98 51.65 -1.40
CA SER A 14 -23.27 50.83 -0.20
C SER A 14 -24.06 49.49 -0.28
N THR A 15 -23.38 48.44 0.22
CA THR A 15 -23.87 47.29 1.02
C THR A 15 -24.44 46.02 0.36
N ALA A 16 -23.88 44.88 0.84
CA ALA A 16 -24.37 43.49 0.85
C ALA A 16 -24.11 42.55 -0.36
N ASP A 17 -23.44 41.44 -0.02
CA ASP A 17 -23.54 40.06 -0.55
C ASP A 17 -23.07 39.76 -1.98
N GLN A 18 -21.75 39.56 -2.12
CA GLN A 18 -21.16 38.73 -3.17
C GLN A 18 -21.25 37.24 -2.83
N LEU A 19 -21.96 36.47 -3.65
CA LEU A 19 -21.82 35.01 -3.73
C LEU A 19 -20.66 34.62 -4.65
N THR A 20 -19.97 33.53 -4.29
CA THR A 20 -18.67 33.11 -4.84
C THR A 20 -18.77 32.16 -6.03
N THR A 21 -17.85 32.32 -6.99
CA THR A 21 -17.44 31.28 -7.95
C THR A 21 -15.92 31.39 -8.17
N PRO A 22 -15.14 30.30 -8.10
CA PRO A 22 -13.67 30.40 -8.15
C PRO A 22 -13.13 30.45 -9.58
N ALA A 23 -12.01 31.14 -9.76
CA ALA A 23 -11.18 31.08 -10.97
C ALA A 23 -9.77 30.60 -10.63
N ALA A 24 -9.25 29.65 -11.41
CA ALA A 24 -7.86 29.23 -11.30
C ALA A 24 -6.95 30.16 -12.11
N THR A 25 -5.76 30.47 -11.60
CA THR A 25 -4.49 30.45 -12.36
C THR A 25 -3.33 30.58 -11.36
N HIS A 26 -2.40 29.62 -11.39
CA HIS A 26 -1.20 29.65 -10.56
C HIS A 26 -0.19 30.65 -11.14
N GLN A 27 -0.01 31.82 -10.52
CA GLN A 27 1.05 32.75 -10.92
C GLN A 27 2.40 32.34 -10.33
N LYS A 28 3.46 32.50 -11.12
CA LYS A 28 4.85 32.17 -10.78
C LYS A 28 5.48 33.37 -10.05
N LEU A 29 5.64 33.30 -8.73
CA LEU A 29 6.32 34.36 -7.97
C LEU A 29 7.86 34.30 -8.16
N PRO A 30 8.56 35.45 -8.03
CA PRO A 30 9.98 35.57 -8.35
C PRO A 30 10.91 35.17 -7.18
N ASN A 31 12.18 34.94 -7.50
CA ASN A 31 13.25 34.69 -6.53
C ASN A 31 13.30 35.77 -5.44
N HIS A 32 13.14 35.35 -4.18
CA HIS A 32 13.59 36.11 -3.02
C HIS A 32 14.30 35.18 -2.05
N ALA A 33 15.44 35.61 -1.50
CA ALA A 33 16.20 34.81 -0.54
C ALA A 33 15.48 34.79 0.82
N PRO A 34 15.47 33.66 1.55
CA PRO A 34 14.79 33.59 2.84
C PRO A 34 15.50 34.45 3.89
N THR A 35 14.72 35.22 4.64
CA THR A 35 15.16 36.03 5.78
C THR A 35 15.32 35.20 7.06
N THR A 36 16.12 35.69 7.99
CA THR A 36 16.74 34.92 9.09
C THR A 36 15.83 34.63 10.30
N ILE A 37 14.51 34.44 10.10
CA ILE A 37 13.54 34.26 11.20
C ILE A 37 12.95 32.84 11.26
N GLU A 38 13.07 32.03 10.19
CA GLU A 38 12.49 30.67 10.14
C GLU A 38 13.52 29.54 10.35
N LEU A 39 14.71 29.84 10.89
CA LEU A 39 15.82 28.87 10.99
C LEU A 39 16.07 28.30 12.40
N ASP A 40 15.33 28.75 13.43
CA ASP A 40 15.50 28.27 14.81
C ASP A 40 14.60 27.07 15.19
N GLU A 41 13.55 26.74 14.41
CA GLU A 41 12.71 25.55 14.67
C GLU A 41 13.31 24.23 14.14
N LEU A 42 14.41 24.27 13.40
CA LEU A 42 15.09 23.08 12.84
C LEU A 42 16.39 22.71 13.60
N ALA A 43 16.33 22.69 14.93
CA ALA A 43 17.40 22.18 15.78
C ALA A 43 17.48 20.64 15.78
N PHE A 44 18.09 20.07 14.75
CA PHE A 44 18.32 18.63 14.63
C PHE A 44 19.39 18.14 15.63
N GLY A 45 18.95 17.74 16.83
CA GLY A 45 19.72 16.90 17.76
C GLY A 45 20.30 17.60 19.00
N LYS A 46 19.65 17.39 20.15
CA LYS A 46 20.26 17.39 21.49
C LYS A 46 19.61 16.30 22.33
N ARG A 47 20.41 15.55 23.12
CA ARG A 47 19.88 14.57 24.07
C ARG A 47 19.21 15.28 25.25
N TYR A 48 18.01 14.85 25.62
CA TYR A 48 17.30 15.33 26.79
C TYR A 48 17.92 14.71 28.06
N ASN A 49 18.54 15.54 28.90
CA ASN A 49 18.91 15.16 30.27
C ASN A 49 17.79 15.60 31.22
N GLY A 50 17.41 14.73 32.16
CA GLY A 50 16.30 14.97 33.10
C GLY A 50 16.58 16.06 34.16
N PRO A 51 15.56 16.44 34.94
CA PRO A 51 15.63 17.55 35.90
C PRO A 51 16.55 17.26 37.11
N PRO A 52 17.09 18.32 37.75
CA PRO A 52 18.09 18.19 38.82
C PRO A 52 17.49 17.84 40.19
N GLN A 53 18.29 17.15 41.02
CA GLN A 53 17.94 16.81 42.41
C GLN A 53 18.09 18.01 43.37
N PRO A 54 17.13 18.24 44.29
CA PRO A 54 17.32 19.08 45.47
C PRO A 54 18.10 18.33 46.57
N GLY A 55 18.93 19.05 47.33
CA GLY A 55 19.88 18.46 48.29
C GLY A 55 19.34 18.13 49.69
N MET A 56 20.25 17.61 50.54
CA MET A 56 19.99 17.14 51.91
C MET A 56 19.65 18.28 52.89
N GLN A 57 18.64 18.06 53.74
CA GLN A 57 18.51 18.69 55.08
C GLN A 57 17.96 17.69 56.11
N THR A 58 18.25 17.94 57.39
CA THR A 58 18.16 17.03 58.56
C THR A 58 16.79 17.01 59.28
N PRO A 59 16.53 16.03 60.18
CA PRO A 59 15.18 15.73 60.69
C PRO A 59 14.76 16.50 61.96
N ARG A 60 13.44 16.58 62.20
CA ARG A 60 12.83 16.96 63.50
C ARG A 60 11.45 16.30 63.70
N GLU A 61 10.95 16.31 64.94
CA GLU A 61 10.06 15.27 65.52
C GLU A 61 8.51 15.50 65.40
N LEU A 62 7.77 14.47 65.87
CA LEU A 62 6.31 14.19 65.96
C LEU A 62 5.41 15.26 66.66
N PRO A 63 4.05 15.10 66.84
CA PRO A 63 3.15 13.92 66.65
C PRO A 63 1.71 14.12 66.02
N SER A 64 1.07 12.98 65.67
CA SER A 64 -0.37 12.57 65.78
C SER A 64 -1.56 13.46 65.31
N GLY A 65 -2.47 12.90 64.48
CA GLY A 65 -3.85 13.41 64.31
C GLY A 65 -4.68 12.88 63.11
N ALA A 66 -5.74 12.11 63.40
CA ALA A 66 -7.01 11.88 62.66
C ALA A 66 -7.12 11.83 61.09
N GLN A 67 -7.43 10.63 60.58
CA GLN A 67 -8.42 10.24 59.53
C GLN A 67 -8.93 11.25 58.45
N THR A 68 -8.52 11.01 57.18
CA THR A 68 -9.29 11.07 55.88
C THR A 68 -10.14 12.30 55.46
N PRO A 69 -10.38 12.56 54.14
CA PRO A 69 -10.13 11.73 52.94
C PRO A 69 -9.39 12.43 51.76
N VAL A 70 -9.16 11.67 50.67
CA VAL A 70 -8.73 12.10 49.32
C VAL A 70 -7.34 12.75 49.16
N THR A 71 -6.41 12.03 48.54
CA THR A 71 -5.61 12.40 47.35
C THR A 71 -4.60 11.28 47.06
N PRO A 72 -4.44 10.75 45.83
CA PRO A 72 -3.38 9.81 45.50
C PRO A 72 -2.00 10.46 45.68
N LYS A 73 -1.23 10.02 46.68
CA LYS A 73 0.14 10.50 46.92
C LYS A 73 1.15 9.47 46.42
N THR A 74 1.39 9.45 45.11
CA THR A 74 2.73 9.29 44.50
C THR A 74 2.62 9.34 42.96
N PRO A 75 3.57 10.00 42.25
CA PRO A 75 3.59 9.97 40.78
C PRO A 75 3.77 8.59 40.15
N ASN A 76 4.34 7.62 40.89
CA ASN A 76 4.70 6.29 40.36
C ASN A 76 3.51 5.39 39.97
N GLU A 77 2.32 5.55 40.56
CA GLU A 77 1.21 4.62 40.30
C GLU A 77 0.66 4.75 38.86
N LEU A 78 0.75 5.93 38.24
CA LEU A 78 0.41 6.13 36.83
C LEU A 78 1.49 5.62 35.87
N GLU A 79 2.76 5.55 36.28
CA GLU A 79 3.83 4.99 35.45
C GLU A 79 3.83 3.46 35.48
N MET A 80 3.41 2.84 36.59
CA MET A 80 3.42 1.38 36.78
C MET A 80 2.27 0.64 36.07
N SER A 81 1.31 1.35 35.47
CA SER A 81 0.17 0.78 34.74
C SER A 81 0.37 0.64 33.23
N ARG A 82 1.50 1.12 32.69
CA ARG A 82 1.81 1.00 31.26
C ARG A 82 2.40 -0.39 30.99
N PRO A 83 1.81 -1.22 30.09
CA PRO A 83 2.49 -2.42 29.63
C PRO A 83 3.83 -1.99 28.99
N PRO A 84 4.91 -2.78 29.12
CA PRO A 84 6.19 -2.41 28.55
C PRO A 84 6.04 -2.17 27.04
N SER A 85 6.33 -0.96 26.57
CA SER A 85 6.39 -0.66 25.15
C SER A 85 7.28 -1.72 24.48
N PRO A 86 6.78 -2.48 23.48
CA PRO A 86 7.55 -3.57 22.90
C PRO A 86 8.90 -3.04 22.45
N ARG A 87 9.98 -3.53 23.07
CA ARG A 87 11.35 -3.18 22.64
C ARG A 87 11.46 -3.64 21.20
N ALA A 88 11.75 -2.73 20.27
CA ALA A 88 11.75 -3.03 18.84
C ALA A 88 12.54 -4.31 18.51
N ASN A 89 13.68 -4.53 19.19
CA ASN A 89 14.51 -5.73 19.04
C ASN A 89 13.80 -7.06 19.38
N GLU A 90 12.83 -7.10 20.30
CA GLU A 90 12.13 -8.34 20.66
C GLU A 90 11.05 -8.73 19.63
N GLY A 91 10.46 -7.76 18.92
CA GLY A 91 9.57 -8.03 17.78
C GLY A 91 10.35 -8.35 16.50
N VAL A 92 11.49 -7.69 16.29
CA VAL A 92 12.37 -7.90 15.12
C VAL A 92 12.96 -9.31 15.10
N GLY A 93 13.20 -9.93 16.25
CA GLY A 93 13.79 -11.29 16.33
C GLY A 93 12.88 -12.44 15.86
N LEU A 94 11.58 -12.22 15.62
CA LEU A 94 10.64 -13.28 15.20
C LEU A 94 10.13 -13.16 13.75
N MET A 95 10.35 -12.00 13.11
CA MET A 95 9.91 -11.73 11.74
C MET A 95 11.00 -12.21 10.77
N GLN A 96 10.66 -13.07 9.81
CA GLN A 96 11.66 -13.60 8.87
C GLN A 96 12.34 -12.46 8.11
N SER A 97 13.67 -12.55 7.96
CA SER A 97 14.41 -11.59 7.15
C SER A 97 14.19 -11.86 5.67
N TRP A 98 14.25 -10.82 4.85
CA TRP A 98 14.21 -10.94 3.39
C TRP A 98 15.34 -11.84 2.83
N ASN A 99 16.45 -11.98 3.55
CA ASN A 99 17.61 -12.78 3.16
C ASN A 99 17.84 -14.05 4.02
N ASP A 100 17.05 -14.26 5.08
CA ASP A 100 17.16 -15.45 5.94
C ASP A 100 15.76 -16.06 6.23
N PRO A 101 15.50 -17.32 5.84
CA PRO A 101 16.38 -18.24 5.10
C PRO A 101 16.73 -17.73 3.68
N PRO A 102 17.86 -18.16 3.07
CA PRO A 102 18.35 -17.65 1.79
C PRO A 102 17.45 -17.96 0.58
N VAL A 103 16.39 -18.76 0.76
CA VAL A 103 15.30 -18.91 -0.23
C VAL A 103 14.42 -17.66 -0.32
N ASN A 104 14.32 -16.85 0.73
CA ASN A 104 13.49 -15.65 0.77
C ASN A 104 13.95 -14.60 -0.24
N ARG A 105 15.25 -14.48 -0.54
CA ARG A 105 15.75 -13.56 -1.59
C ARG A 105 15.17 -13.90 -2.98
N TRP A 106 15.00 -15.20 -3.27
CA TRP A 106 14.43 -15.67 -4.53
C TRP A 106 12.90 -15.50 -4.56
N ARG A 107 12.23 -15.68 -3.43
CA ARG A 107 10.79 -15.38 -3.27
C ARG A 107 10.51 -13.88 -3.45
N VAL A 108 11.32 -13.01 -2.84
CA VAL A 108 11.23 -11.54 -3.03
C VAL A 108 11.47 -11.16 -4.48
N LEU A 109 12.52 -11.71 -5.12
CA LEU A 109 12.74 -11.51 -6.56
C LEU A 109 11.54 -11.96 -7.40
N SER A 110 10.95 -13.11 -7.08
CA SER A 110 9.74 -13.59 -7.74
C SER A 110 8.56 -12.65 -7.54
N CYS A 111 8.35 -12.10 -6.34
CA CYS A 111 7.31 -11.10 -6.08
C CYS A 111 7.56 -9.84 -6.91
N CYS A 112 8.78 -9.31 -6.94
CA CYS A 112 9.12 -8.14 -7.75
C CYS A 112 8.87 -8.37 -9.25
N LEU A 113 9.21 -9.56 -9.77
CA LEU A 113 8.96 -9.87 -11.18
C LEU A 113 7.47 -10.04 -11.50
N ILE A 114 6.67 -10.63 -10.60
CA ILE A 114 5.20 -10.68 -10.73
C ILE A 114 4.61 -9.26 -10.71
N TYR A 115 5.09 -8.40 -9.80
CA TYR A 115 4.67 -6.99 -9.71
C TYR A 115 5.03 -6.21 -10.97
N PHE A 116 6.25 -6.37 -11.50
CA PHE A 116 6.66 -5.82 -12.80
C PHE A 116 5.74 -6.30 -13.94
N GLY A 117 5.39 -7.58 -13.97
CA GLY A 117 4.46 -8.16 -14.94
C GLY A 117 3.01 -7.67 -14.81
N ASN A 118 2.57 -7.30 -13.60
CA ASN A 118 1.28 -6.64 -13.38
C ASN A 118 1.32 -5.16 -13.81
N GLY A 119 2.40 -4.44 -13.50
CA GLY A 119 2.58 -3.05 -13.95
C GLY A 119 2.64 -2.92 -15.48
N ILE A 120 3.24 -3.90 -16.16
CA ILE A 120 3.16 -4.06 -17.61
C ILE A 120 1.71 -4.21 -18.09
N ASN A 121 0.89 -4.96 -17.35
CA ASN A 121 -0.49 -5.22 -17.74
C ASN A 121 -1.40 -4.00 -17.56
N ASP A 122 -1.27 -3.27 -16.45
CA ASP A 122 -2.20 -2.20 -16.11
C ASP A 122 -1.98 -0.93 -16.96
N SER A 123 -0.74 -0.69 -17.39
CA SER A 123 -0.37 0.50 -18.17
C SER A 123 -0.46 0.31 -19.70
N ALA A 124 -0.25 -0.90 -20.23
CA ALA A 124 -0.28 -1.15 -21.66
C ALA A 124 -1.62 -0.77 -22.36
N PRO A 125 -2.81 -1.06 -21.79
CA PRO A 125 -4.09 -0.67 -22.39
C PRO A 125 -4.17 0.84 -22.68
N GLY A 126 -3.60 1.68 -21.83
CA GLY A 126 -3.60 3.14 -22.03
C GLY A 126 -2.95 3.59 -23.34
N ALA A 127 -1.95 2.87 -23.83
CA ALA A 127 -1.32 3.13 -25.13
C ALA A 127 -1.98 2.36 -26.29
N LEU A 128 -2.72 1.28 -26.01
CA LEU A 128 -3.29 0.39 -27.02
C LEU A 128 -4.76 0.70 -27.37
N ILE A 129 -5.53 1.35 -26.48
CA ILE A 129 -6.96 1.62 -26.68
C ILE A 129 -7.29 2.29 -28.03
N PRO A 130 -6.60 3.36 -28.49
CA PRO A 130 -6.93 3.97 -29.77
C PRO A 130 -6.80 3.01 -30.97
N TYR A 131 -5.80 2.12 -30.93
CA TYR A 131 -5.58 1.10 -31.95
C TYR A 131 -6.57 -0.06 -31.85
N MET A 132 -7.11 -0.31 -30.65
CA MET A 132 -8.20 -1.26 -30.44
C MET A 132 -9.52 -0.70 -30.99
N GLU A 133 -9.83 0.57 -30.75
CA GLU A 133 -11.00 1.27 -31.34
C GLU A 133 -10.97 1.21 -32.87
N GLU A 134 -9.82 1.53 -33.48
CA GLU A 134 -9.62 1.45 -34.92
C GLU A 134 -9.80 0.01 -35.45
N TYR A 135 -9.20 -0.99 -34.80
CA TYR A 135 -9.24 -2.39 -35.24
C TYR A 135 -10.63 -3.03 -35.14
N TYR A 136 -11.40 -2.72 -34.10
CA TYR A 136 -12.73 -3.31 -33.89
C TYR A 136 -13.88 -2.43 -34.39
N HIS A 137 -13.61 -1.20 -34.82
CA HIS A 137 -14.59 -0.20 -35.24
C HIS A 137 -15.70 0.07 -34.19
N ILE A 138 -15.30 0.15 -32.91
CA ILE A 138 -16.21 0.45 -31.79
C ILE A 138 -15.72 1.67 -30.99
N GLY A 139 -16.66 2.43 -30.43
CA GLY A 139 -16.34 3.65 -29.68
C GLY A 139 -15.78 3.40 -28.28
N TYR A 140 -15.04 4.40 -27.77
CA TYR A 140 -14.38 4.42 -26.46
C TYR A 140 -15.22 3.89 -25.29
N ALA A 141 -16.51 4.24 -25.23
CA ALA A 141 -17.40 3.77 -24.17
C ALA A 141 -17.49 2.23 -24.11
N ILE A 142 -17.60 1.57 -25.27
CA ILE A 142 -17.62 0.10 -25.35
C ILE A 142 -16.23 -0.46 -25.09
N MET A 143 -15.16 0.16 -25.62
CA MET A 143 -13.78 -0.26 -25.34
C MET A 143 -13.43 -0.23 -23.85
N SER A 144 -13.90 0.77 -23.11
CA SER A 144 -13.66 0.91 -21.67
C SER A 144 -14.21 -0.26 -20.83
N LEU A 145 -15.07 -1.12 -21.40
CA LEU A 145 -15.53 -2.35 -20.75
C LEU A 145 -14.38 -3.31 -20.40
N ILE A 146 -13.19 -3.20 -21.01
CA ILE A 146 -12.00 -3.96 -20.56
C ILE A 146 -11.61 -3.61 -19.11
N PHE A 147 -11.74 -2.34 -18.70
CA PHE A 147 -11.49 -1.92 -17.32
C PHE A 147 -12.60 -2.39 -16.37
N VAL A 148 -13.86 -2.37 -16.83
CA VAL A 148 -15.01 -2.89 -16.07
C VAL A 148 -14.87 -4.39 -15.84
N GLY A 149 -14.48 -5.15 -16.86
CA GLY A 149 -14.16 -6.58 -16.75
C GLY A 149 -13.04 -6.83 -15.75
N ASN A 150 -11.92 -6.11 -15.87
CA ASN A 150 -10.80 -6.20 -14.93
C ASN A 150 -11.24 -5.92 -13.49
N ALA A 151 -11.96 -4.82 -13.24
CA ALA A 151 -12.48 -4.46 -11.92
C ALA A 151 -13.44 -5.50 -11.35
N ALA A 152 -14.35 -6.06 -12.16
CA ALA A 152 -15.22 -7.15 -11.75
C ALA A 152 -14.43 -8.42 -11.37
N GLY A 153 -13.33 -8.72 -12.08
CA GLY A 153 -12.41 -9.80 -11.73
C GLY A 153 -11.74 -9.59 -10.37
N PHE A 154 -11.25 -8.37 -10.10
CA PHE A 154 -10.70 -7.98 -8.79
C PHE A 154 -11.73 -8.13 -7.65
N ILE A 155 -12.95 -7.65 -7.86
CA ILE A 155 -14.05 -7.75 -6.87
C ILE A 155 -14.36 -9.22 -6.60
N LEU A 156 -14.48 -10.06 -7.63
CA LEU A 156 -14.77 -11.49 -7.46
C LEU A 156 -13.64 -12.20 -6.70
N ALA A 157 -12.39 -11.91 -7.02
CA ALA A 157 -11.23 -12.50 -6.36
C ALA A 157 -11.22 -12.24 -4.84
N ALA A 158 -11.68 -11.08 -4.38
CA ALA A 158 -11.73 -10.76 -2.95
C ALA A 158 -12.57 -11.78 -2.14
N PHE A 159 -13.69 -12.26 -2.68
CA PHE A 159 -14.54 -13.26 -2.04
C PHE A 159 -13.92 -14.66 -2.03
N PHE A 160 -13.21 -15.03 -3.10
CA PHE A 160 -12.68 -16.40 -3.26
C PHE A 160 -11.25 -16.58 -2.76
N THR A 161 -10.45 -15.52 -2.61
CA THR A 161 -9.01 -15.62 -2.24
C THR A 161 -8.81 -16.39 -0.93
N ASN A 162 -9.55 -16.07 0.13
CA ASN A 162 -9.41 -16.75 1.43
C ASN A 162 -9.83 -18.24 1.35
N THR A 163 -10.90 -18.55 0.61
CA THR A 163 -11.38 -19.92 0.38
C THR A 163 -10.36 -20.74 -0.42
N LEU A 164 -9.76 -20.13 -1.44
CA LEU A 164 -8.76 -20.76 -2.30
C LEU A 164 -7.45 -20.99 -1.54
N LEU A 165 -7.04 -20.03 -0.71
CA LEU A 165 -5.90 -20.11 0.19
C LEU A 165 -6.08 -21.26 1.20
N GLY A 166 -7.23 -21.33 1.88
CA GLY A 166 -7.52 -22.39 2.85
C GLY A 166 -7.64 -23.80 2.25
N LYS A 167 -8.02 -23.94 0.97
CA LYS A 167 -8.14 -25.24 0.30
C LYS A 167 -6.86 -25.71 -0.40
N LEU A 168 -6.11 -24.81 -1.04
CA LEU A 168 -4.95 -25.17 -1.86
C LEU A 168 -3.62 -24.88 -1.18
N GLY A 169 -3.60 -24.00 -0.18
CA GLY A 169 -2.39 -23.41 0.38
C GLY A 169 -1.77 -22.37 -0.56
N ARG A 170 -1.04 -21.42 0.02
CA ARG A 170 -0.45 -20.26 -0.66
C ARG A 170 0.28 -20.58 -1.96
N SER A 171 1.21 -21.52 -1.97
CA SER A 171 2.04 -21.80 -3.16
C SER A 171 1.20 -22.24 -4.36
N LYS A 172 0.21 -23.11 -4.14
CA LYS A 172 -0.67 -23.57 -5.23
C LYS A 172 -1.66 -22.49 -5.65
N CYS A 173 -2.17 -21.71 -4.70
CA CYS A 173 -3.02 -20.55 -4.98
C CYS A 173 -2.30 -19.54 -5.90
N LEU A 174 -1.03 -19.22 -5.62
CA LEU A 174 -0.18 -18.36 -6.46
C LEU A 174 0.07 -18.94 -7.87
N MET A 175 0.29 -20.26 -7.98
CA MET A 175 0.44 -20.92 -9.28
C MET A 175 -0.87 -20.90 -10.08
N VAL A 176 -2.02 -21.07 -9.43
CA VAL A 176 -3.33 -21.01 -10.08
C VAL A 176 -3.62 -19.61 -10.63
N SER A 177 -3.29 -18.54 -9.90
CA SER A 177 -3.41 -17.17 -10.43
C SER A 177 -2.50 -16.92 -11.63
N GLU A 178 -1.24 -17.37 -11.62
CA GLU A 178 -0.36 -17.28 -12.80
C GLU A 178 -0.89 -18.08 -14.01
N VAL A 179 -1.46 -19.28 -13.80
CA VAL A 179 -2.08 -20.08 -14.88
C VAL A 179 -3.29 -19.35 -15.48
N ILE A 180 -4.17 -18.78 -14.65
CA ILE A 180 -5.35 -18.03 -15.12
C ILE A 180 -4.92 -16.81 -15.94
N MET A 181 -3.91 -16.07 -15.46
CA MET A 181 -3.38 -14.92 -16.18
C MET A 181 -2.71 -15.31 -17.51
N LEU A 182 -1.91 -16.38 -17.52
CA LEU A 182 -1.28 -16.90 -18.73
C LEU A 182 -2.33 -17.31 -19.77
N ALA A 183 -3.39 -18.03 -19.36
CA ALA A 183 -4.50 -18.39 -20.25
C ALA A 183 -5.19 -17.14 -20.83
N ALA A 184 -5.43 -16.12 -20.02
CA ALA A 184 -6.03 -14.87 -20.46
C ALA A 184 -5.13 -14.09 -21.44
N TYR A 185 -3.81 -14.04 -21.23
CA TYR A 185 -2.90 -13.45 -22.22
C TYR A 185 -2.85 -14.24 -23.52
N ILE A 186 -2.90 -15.58 -23.47
CA ILE A 186 -2.99 -16.43 -24.67
C ILE A 186 -4.27 -16.10 -25.44
N MET A 187 -5.41 -15.91 -24.75
CA MET A 187 -6.64 -15.45 -25.39
C MET A 187 -6.46 -14.09 -26.07
N LEU A 188 -5.79 -13.10 -25.46
CA LEU A 188 -5.56 -11.79 -26.09
C LEU A 188 -4.65 -11.88 -27.34
N VAL A 189 -3.62 -12.72 -27.29
CA VAL A 189 -2.66 -12.91 -28.40
C VAL A 189 -3.32 -13.50 -29.67
N THR A 190 -4.41 -14.26 -29.54
CA THR A 190 -5.17 -14.76 -30.70
C THR A 190 -6.02 -13.69 -31.39
N THR A 191 -6.10 -12.46 -30.84
CA THR A 191 -6.91 -11.34 -31.36
C THR A 191 -8.40 -11.70 -31.52
N PRO A 192 -9.07 -12.12 -30.43
CA PRO A 192 -10.41 -12.69 -30.45
C PRO A 192 -11.48 -11.58 -30.62
N PRO A 193 -12.76 -11.90 -30.86
CA PRO A 193 -13.81 -10.87 -30.91
C PRO A 193 -13.93 -10.11 -29.58
N PHE A 194 -14.31 -8.83 -29.63
CA PHE A 194 -14.27 -7.92 -28.47
C PHE A 194 -14.90 -8.44 -27.15
N PRO A 195 -16.05 -9.14 -27.13
CA PRO A 195 -16.58 -9.71 -25.89
C PRO A 195 -15.62 -10.69 -25.19
N VAL A 196 -14.82 -11.43 -25.97
CA VAL A 196 -13.80 -12.35 -25.44
C VAL A 196 -12.58 -11.59 -24.90
N VAL A 197 -12.27 -10.41 -25.45
CA VAL A 197 -11.28 -9.49 -24.87
C VAL A 197 -11.72 -9.04 -23.48
N VAL A 198 -13.00 -8.64 -23.30
CA VAL A 198 -13.54 -8.27 -21.98
C VAL A 198 -13.47 -9.43 -20.98
N VAL A 199 -13.80 -10.66 -21.41
CA VAL A 199 -13.66 -11.87 -20.57
C VAL A 199 -12.18 -12.14 -20.22
N ALA A 200 -11.25 -11.96 -21.16
CA ALA A 200 -9.82 -12.10 -20.88
C ALA A 200 -9.33 -11.07 -19.85
N PHE A 201 -9.74 -9.80 -19.97
CA PHE A 201 -9.43 -8.77 -18.97
C PHE A 201 -10.04 -9.07 -17.59
N PHE A 202 -11.24 -9.66 -17.53
CA PHE A 202 -11.82 -10.16 -16.28
C PHE A 202 -10.97 -11.27 -15.64
N LEU A 203 -10.49 -12.23 -16.42
CA LEU A 203 -9.58 -13.28 -15.93
C LEU A 203 -8.22 -12.72 -15.49
N LEU A 204 -7.68 -11.72 -16.20
CA LEU A 204 -6.49 -10.99 -15.78
C LEU A 204 -6.69 -10.31 -14.43
N GLY A 205 -7.79 -9.56 -14.25
CA GLY A 205 -8.10 -8.90 -12.98
C GLY A 205 -8.26 -9.87 -11.81
N TYR A 206 -8.95 -10.99 -12.05
CA TYR A 206 -9.10 -12.05 -11.05
C TYR A 206 -7.75 -12.65 -10.62
N GLY A 207 -6.89 -12.98 -11.59
CA GLY A 207 -5.54 -13.50 -11.31
C GLY A 207 -4.61 -12.48 -10.67
N MET A 208 -4.64 -11.22 -11.12
CA MET A 208 -3.86 -10.12 -10.54
C MET A 208 -4.24 -9.86 -9.09
N ALA A 209 -5.52 -9.85 -8.75
CA ALA A 209 -6.00 -9.62 -7.39
C ALA A 209 -5.53 -10.70 -6.41
N ILE A 210 -5.60 -11.99 -6.79
CA ILE A 210 -5.06 -13.10 -5.98
C ILE A 210 -3.55 -12.94 -5.80
N ASN A 211 -2.80 -12.75 -6.90
CA ASN A 211 -1.36 -12.55 -6.86
C ASN A 211 -0.94 -11.36 -5.99
N LEU A 212 -1.64 -10.23 -6.12
CA LEU A 212 -1.42 -9.01 -5.35
C LEU A 212 -1.68 -9.26 -3.86
N ALA A 213 -2.84 -9.81 -3.50
CA ALA A 213 -3.18 -10.10 -2.11
C ALA A 213 -2.17 -11.04 -1.46
N LEU A 214 -1.81 -12.15 -2.13
CA LEU A 214 -0.82 -13.08 -1.63
C LEU A 214 0.54 -12.40 -1.48
N ASN A 215 1.11 -11.83 -2.55
CA ASN A 215 2.47 -11.29 -2.52
C ASN A 215 2.60 -10.09 -1.58
N ASN A 216 1.59 -9.21 -1.50
CA ASN A 216 1.56 -8.09 -0.56
C ASN A 216 1.67 -8.58 0.89
N VAL A 217 0.89 -9.61 1.28
CA VAL A 217 0.96 -10.21 2.62
C VAL A 217 2.35 -10.80 2.90
N PHE A 218 2.99 -11.46 1.93
CA PHE A 218 4.33 -12.02 2.13
C PHE A 218 5.40 -10.92 2.28
N CYS A 219 5.42 -9.92 1.39
CA CYS A 219 6.36 -8.81 1.45
C CYS A 219 6.21 -7.99 2.75
N ALA A 220 4.98 -7.79 3.23
CA ALA A 220 4.72 -7.10 4.50
C ALA A 220 5.16 -7.91 5.75
N ASN A 221 5.28 -9.24 5.65
CA ASN A 221 5.74 -10.12 6.73
C ASN A 221 7.27 -10.41 6.69
N LEU A 222 8.03 -9.76 5.80
CA LEU A 222 9.49 -9.86 5.76
C LEU A 222 10.18 -8.62 6.33
N HIS A 223 11.18 -8.81 7.18
CA HIS A 223 11.98 -7.71 7.73
C HIS A 223 13.11 -7.29 6.76
N PRO A 224 13.33 -5.99 6.50
CA PRO A 224 12.52 -4.84 6.90
C PRO A 224 11.35 -4.60 5.91
N PRO A 225 10.09 -4.48 6.38
CA PRO A 225 8.91 -4.60 5.52
C PRO A 225 8.78 -3.44 4.52
N THR A 226 9.08 -2.21 4.94
CA THR A 226 9.01 -1.03 4.08
C THR A 226 9.93 -1.12 2.86
N VAL A 227 11.10 -1.74 3.02
CA VAL A 227 12.08 -1.90 1.92
C VAL A 227 11.63 -3.00 0.96
N VAL A 228 11.18 -4.15 1.48
CA VAL A 228 10.72 -5.28 0.66
C VAL A 228 9.44 -4.91 -0.12
N LEU A 229 8.48 -4.29 0.56
CA LEU A 229 7.22 -3.84 -0.06
C LEU A 229 7.46 -2.67 -1.02
N GLY A 230 8.35 -1.75 -0.67
CA GLY A 230 8.80 -0.67 -1.55
C GLY A 230 9.51 -1.16 -2.81
N ALA A 231 10.34 -2.21 -2.71
CA ALA A 231 10.99 -2.84 -3.87
C ALA A 231 9.95 -3.52 -4.79
N ALA A 232 8.97 -4.23 -4.22
CA ALA A 232 7.89 -4.86 -4.98
C ALA A 232 7.04 -3.81 -5.73
N HIS A 233 6.52 -2.79 -5.05
CA HIS A 233 5.76 -1.72 -5.71
C HIS A 233 6.62 -0.85 -6.64
N GLY A 234 7.90 -0.66 -6.34
CA GLY A 234 8.86 -0.01 -7.24
C GLY A 234 9.01 -0.75 -8.57
N SER A 235 9.12 -2.09 -8.52
CA SER A 235 9.18 -2.91 -9.74
C SER A 235 7.87 -2.89 -10.55
N TYR A 236 6.71 -2.80 -9.90
CA TYR A 236 5.43 -2.52 -10.57
C TYR A 236 5.47 -1.17 -11.29
N GLY A 237 5.96 -0.11 -10.65
CA GLY A 237 6.13 1.21 -11.27
C GLY A 237 7.06 1.19 -12.50
N ILE A 238 8.17 0.44 -12.43
CA ILE A 238 9.08 0.24 -13.59
C ILE A 238 8.34 -0.46 -14.73
N GLY A 239 7.56 -1.51 -14.45
CA GLY A 239 6.71 -2.17 -15.45
C GLY A 239 5.70 -1.21 -16.09
N GLY A 240 5.10 -0.35 -15.25
CA GLY A 240 4.18 0.72 -15.65
C GLY A 240 4.78 1.76 -16.61
N ILE A 241 6.09 2.02 -16.53
CA ILE A 241 6.81 2.92 -17.44
C ILE A 241 7.23 2.19 -18.72
N VAL A 242 7.71 0.95 -18.59
CA VAL A 242 8.25 0.15 -19.70
C VAL A 242 7.16 -0.24 -20.71
N ALA A 243 5.98 -0.62 -20.24
CA ALA A 243 4.91 -1.12 -21.11
C ALA A 243 4.39 -0.09 -22.14
N PRO A 244 4.02 1.15 -21.80
CA PRO A 244 3.56 2.14 -22.78
C PRO A 244 4.62 2.49 -23.82
N ILE A 245 5.90 2.51 -23.44
CA ILE A 245 7.02 2.75 -24.36
C ILE A 245 7.10 1.62 -25.40
N ILE A 246 7.07 0.35 -24.95
CA ILE A 246 7.11 -0.80 -25.86
C ILE A 246 5.84 -0.91 -26.69
N ALA A 247 4.66 -0.72 -26.09
CA ALA A 247 3.37 -0.74 -26.76
C ALA A 247 3.35 0.29 -27.90
N THR A 248 3.72 1.55 -27.62
CA THR A 248 3.83 2.62 -28.61
C THR A 248 4.84 2.25 -29.71
N ALA A 249 6.04 1.80 -29.36
CA ALA A 249 7.08 1.43 -30.33
C ALA A 249 6.71 0.23 -31.23
N LEU A 250 5.77 -0.61 -30.80
CA LEU A 250 5.19 -1.69 -31.61
C LEU A 250 4.10 -1.14 -32.55
N VAL A 251 3.07 -0.48 -32.03
CA VAL A 251 1.94 0.00 -32.84
C VAL A 251 2.35 1.09 -33.84
N SER A 252 3.32 1.96 -33.52
CA SER A 252 3.89 2.94 -34.46
C SER A 252 4.64 2.30 -35.64
N LYS A 253 4.95 1.00 -35.59
CA LYS A 253 5.51 0.22 -36.71
C LYS A 253 4.43 -0.54 -37.50
N GLY A 254 3.14 -0.27 -37.23
CA GLY A 254 2.01 -0.96 -37.86
C GLY A 254 1.76 -2.37 -37.33
N THR A 255 2.35 -2.78 -36.20
CA THR A 255 2.04 -4.08 -35.61
C THR A 255 0.70 -4.05 -34.87
N LEU A 256 -0.11 -5.10 -35.03
CA LEU A 256 -1.37 -5.26 -34.30
C LEU A 256 -1.19 -5.16 -32.78
N TRP A 257 -2.11 -4.43 -32.11
CA TRP A 257 -2.11 -4.20 -30.67
C TRP A 257 -1.95 -5.49 -29.84
N SER A 258 -2.55 -6.60 -30.29
CA SER A 258 -2.50 -7.91 -29.62
C SER A 258 -1.10 -8.51 -29.53
N ARG A 259 -0.16 -8.09 -30.40
CA ARG A 259 1.22 -8.58 -30.44
C ARG A 259 2.05 -8.11 -29.24
N PHE A 260 1.65 -7.01 -28.59
CA PHE A 260 2.23 -6.61 -27.31
C PHE A 260 2.15 -7.74 -26.25
N TYR A 261 1.01 -8.44 -26.18
CA TYR A 261 0.77 -9.46 -25.15
C TYR A 261 1.64 -10.71 -25.27
N PHE A 262 2.37 -10.92 -26.38
CA PHE A 262 3.42 -11.93 -26.44
C PHE A 262 4.51 -11.70 -25.38
N ILE A 263 4.80 -10.44 -25.02
CA ILE A 263 5.76 -10.09 -23.97
C ILE A 263 5.23 -10.56 -22.61
N SER A 264 3.94 -10.30 -22.33
CA SER A 264 3.27 -10.77 -21.11
C SER A 264 3.22 -12.31 -21.03
N VAL A 265 2.90 -12.99 -22.14
CA VAL A 265 2.93 -14.47 -22.23
C VAL A 265 4.34 -14.99 -21.93
N GLY A 266 5.37 -14.47 -22.60
CA GLY A 266 6.76 -14.89 -22.38
C GLY A 266 7.22 -14.68 -20.94
N LEU A 267 6.87 -13.53 -20.35
CA LEU A 267 7.14 -13.24 -18.95
C LEU A 267 6.45 -14.26 -18.02
N ARG A 268 5.15 -14.54 -18.21
CA ARG A 268 4.43 -15.50 -17.35
C ARG A 268 4.91 -16.94 -17.50
N ILE A 269 5.30 -17.37 -18.70
CA ILE A 269 5.90 -18.70 -18.94
C ILE A 269 7.20 -18.88 -18.16
N LEU A 270 8.01 -17.82 -18.01
CA LEU A 270 9.23 -17.85 -17.20
C LEU A 270 8.94 -17.74 -15.69
N LEU A 271 7.97 -16.91 -15.29
CA LEU A 271 7.64 -16.67 -13.89
C LEU A 271 6.88 -17.82 -13.22
N LEU A 272 5.99 -18.50 -13.92
CA LEU A 272 5.20 -19.62 -13.37
C LEU A 272 6.08 -20.73 -12.76
N PRO A 273 7.09 -21.31 -13.46
CA PRO A 273 7.98 -22.30 -12.87
C PRO A 273 8.93 -21.71 -11.82
N PHE A 274 9.37 -20.46 -11.99
CA PHE A 274 10.25 -19.78 -11.03
C PHE A 274 9.56 -19.53 -9.69
N ALA A 275 8.33 -19.00 -9.71
CA ALA A 275 7.47 -18.81 -8.54
C ALA A 275 7.09 -20.16 -7.92
N GLY A 276 6.71 -21.14 -8.74
CA GLY A 276 6.42 -22.50 -8.28
C GLY A 276 7.61 -23.13 -7.54
N TRP A 277 8.83 -22.94 -8.02
CA TRP A 277 10.06 -23.37 -7.33
C TRP A 277 10.32 -22.58 -6.04
N ALA A 278 10.28 -21.23 -6.10
CA ALA A 278 10.59 -20.37 -4.97
C ALA A 278 9.61 -20.55 -3.78
N PHE A 279 8.33 -20.80 -4.07
CA PHE A 279 7.29 -20.99 -3.06
C PHE A 279 6.99 -22.47 -2.72
N LYS A 280 7.63 -23.45 -3.37
CA LYS A 280 7.40 -24.89 -3.15
C LYS A 280 7.42 -25.33 -1.69
N SER A 281 8.35 -24.77 -0.91
CA SER A 281 8.53 -25.03 0.53
C SER A 281 8.08 -23.84 1.39
N TYR A 282 7.05 -23.11 0.97
CA TYR A 282 6.41 -22.08 1.78
C TYR A 282 5.11 -22.63 2.36
N ASP A 283 5.20 -23.17 3.58
CA ASP A 283 4.02 -23.63 4.31
C ASP A 283 3.33 -22.46 5.02
N GLU A 284 2.02 -22.31 4.77
CA GLU A 284 1.10 -21.37 5.44
C GLU A 284 1.20 -21.45 6.98
N TYR A 285 1.49 -22.65 7.47
CA TYR A 285 1.71 -22.96 8.88
C TYR A 285 2.77 -22.06 9.53
N SER A 286 3.79 -21.62 8.79
CA SER A 286 4.84 -20.74 9.31
C SER A 286 4.28 -19.41 9.82
N THR A 287 3.41 -18.73 9.05
CA THR A 287 2.85 -17.42 9.44
C THR A 287 1.85 -17.54 10.60
N GLN A 288 0.96 -18.54 10.60
CA GLN A 288 0.04 -18.74 11.73
C GLN A 288 0.75 -19.28 12.99
N THR A 289 1.80 -20.10 12.85
CA THR A 289 2.63 -20.52 13.99
C THR A 289 3.40 -19.34 14.56
N LEU A 290 3.90 -18.42 13.73
CA LEU A 290 4.53 -17.17 14.20
C LEU A 290 3.52 -16.26 14.90
N LEU A 291 2.33 -16.03 14.35
CA LEU A 291 1.30 -15.20 15.00
C LEU A 291 0.83 -15.79 16.34
N SER A 292 0.59 -17.10 16.41
CA SER A 292 0.22 -17.76 17.67
C SER A 292 1.39 -17.89 18.65
N ALA A 293 2.64 -17.95 18.19
CA ALA A 293 3.83 -17.85 19.04
C ALA A 293 4.03 -16.42 19.58
N LEU A 294 3.77 -15.39 18.78
CA LEU A 294 3.75 -13.99 19.20
C LEU A 294 2.66 -13.76 20.25
N GLU A 295 1.44 -14.23 20.02
CA GLU A 295 0.32 -14.17 20.96
C GLU A 295 0.69 -14.86 22.28
N ARG A 296 1.18 -16.11 22.25
CA ARG A 296 1.65 -16.84 23.45
C ARG A 296 2.79 -16.12 24.17
N THR A 297 3.70 -15.46 23.45
CA THR A 297 4.82 -14.71 24.04
C THR A 297 4.35 -13.40 24.66
N ALA A 298 3.38 -12.71 24.05
CA ALA A 298 2.72 -11.54 24.59
C ALA A 298 1.91 -11.89 25.85
N SER A 299 1.09 -12.95 25.81
CA SER A 299 0.33 -13.43 26.98
C SER A 299 1.25 -13.87 28.12
N ARG A 300 2.40 -14.50 27.85
CA ARG A 300 3.40 -14.84 28.89
C ARG A 300 4.08 -13.62 29.52
N LYS A 301 4.13 -12.48 28.82
CA LYS A 301 4.68 -11.22 29.35
C LYS A 301 3.65 -10.41 30.15
N GLN A 302 2.40 -10.84 30.21
CA GLN A 302 1.38 -10.24 31.05
C GLN A 302 1.34 -10.96 32.41
N PRO A 303 1.55 -10.25 33.55
CA PRO A 303 1.61 -10.90 34.85
C PRO A 303 0.25 -11.51 35.23
N PRO A 304 0.22 -12.64 35.97
CA PRO A 304 -1.03 -13.24 36.39
C PRO A 304 -1.80 -12.28 37.29
N ARG A 305 -3.12 -12.13 37.05
CA ARG A 305 -4.01 -11.45 38.00
C ARG A 305 -3.99 -12.24 39.30
N SER A 306 -3.29 -11.72 40.30
CA SER A 306 -3.30 -12.27 41.65
C SER A 306 -4.73 -12.18 42.21
N ASN A 307 -5.27 -13.33 42.59
CA ASN A 307 -6.53 -13.39 43.34
C ASN A 307 -6.31 -12.66 44.67
N LEU A 308 -6.92 -11.47 44.82
CA LEU A 308 -7.00 -10.80 46.11
C LEU A 308 -7.90 -11.65 47.03
N PRO A 309 -7.45 -12.00 48.26
CA PRO A 309 -8.28 -12.75 49.17
C PRO A 309 -9.45 -11.89 49.66
N ASN A 310 -10.64 -12.51 49.77
CA ASN A 310 -11.79 -11.90 50.42
C ASN A 310 -11.50 -11.69 51.91
N CYS A 311 -11.10 -10.48 52.30
CA CYS A 311 -11.18 -10.04 53.69
C CYS A 311 -12.58 -9.48 53.97
N THR A 312 -13.45 -10.34 54.49
CA THR A 312 -14.68 -9.94 55.18
C THR A 312 -14.36 -9.47 56.59
N THR A 313 -14.55 -8.17 56.86
CA THR A 313 -14.96 -7.58 58.16
C THR A 313 -15.50 -6.19 57.89
#